data_AF-A0A2P4QM49-F1
#
_entry.id   AF-A0A2P4QM49-F1
#
_cell.length_a   1.000
_cell.length_b   1.000
_cell.length_c   1.000
_cell.angle_alpha   90.00
_cell.angle_beta   90.00
_cell.angle_gamma   90.00
#
_symmetry.space_group_name_H-M   'P 1'
#
loop_
_entity.id
_entity.type
_entity.pdbx_description
1 polymer ?
#
loop_
_entity_poly.entity_id
_entity_poly.type
_entity_poly.pdbx_seq_one_letter_code
_entity_poly.pdbx_strand_id
1 'polypeptide(L)'
;MPFFFVCLYNDKLKIVEFSLEETFRVQNTMHWQDWELFVAQYEAFRTNLLMERGKRTVHLVELYHGVFGTVSTKNIEVRLKKLSVCQAQEQFPCSKLTEKGTAKSIPWEEGEVVVVNGASAEWRDSFRVLQTVQGDRLFSIHQAKYDYNSATYTLNNLYKEVIKNYVTSINTKKELFDKLAKHCHIMIVFTTQPFYETVSCDECFIISRSNFE
;
A
#
# COMPACT_ATOMS: atom_id res chain seq x y z
N MET A 1 4.52 -14.21 -5.24
CA MET A 1 5.00 -15.07 -4.13
C MET A 1 3.75 -15.59 -3.48
N PRO A 2 3.51 -16.91 -3.50
CA PRO A 2 2.26 -17.42 -2.97
C PRO A 2 2.11 -17.03 -1.51
N PHE A 3 0.93 -16.53 -1.17
CA PHE A 3 0.59 -15.95 0.13
C PHE A 3 1.04 -16.81 1.32
N PHE A 4 0.87 -18.13 1.22
CA PHE A 4 1.32 -19.10 2.22
C PHE A 4 2.82 -18.99 2.54
N PHE A 5 3.66 -18.71 1.55
CA PHE A 5 5.08 -18.53 1.75
C PHE A 5 5.38 -17.26 2.56
N VAL A 6 4.61 -16.18 2.39
CA VAL A 6 4.81 -14.94 3.18
C VAL A 6 4.67 -15.24 4.67
N CYS A 7 3.64 -16.01 5.06
CA CYS A 7 3.42 -16.46 6.43
C CYS A 7 4.61 -17.28 6.94
N LEU A 8 4.97 -18.34 6.21
CA LEU A 8 6.06 -19.23 6.60
C LEU A 8 7.41 -18.51 6.73
N TYR A 9 7.71 -17.61 5.77
CA TYR A 9 8.93 -16.82 5.82
C TYR A 9 8.91 -15.87 7.01
N ASN A 10 7.81 -15.18 7.29
CA ASN A 10 7.74 -14.30 8.46
C ASN A 10 7.83 -15.08 9.78
N ASP A 11 7.23 -16.27 9.87
CA ASP A 11 7.28 -17.08 11.08
C ASP A 11 8.70 -17.53 11.42
N LYS A 12 9.51 -17.81 10.40
CA LYS A 12 10.91 -18.21 10.55
C LYS A 12 11.87 -17.03 10.68
N LEU A 13 11.68 -15.98 9.90
CA LEU A 13 12.63 -14.87 9.77
C LEU A 13 12.27 -13.67 10.66
N LYS A 14 11.04 -13.60 11.18
CA LYS A 14 10.53 -12.51 12.04
C LYS A 14 10.77 -11.13 11.43
N ILE A 15 10.48 -11.00 10.12
CA ILE A 15 10.71 -9.78 9.32
C ILE A 15 9.75 -8.64 9.72
N VAL A 16 8.52 -8.99 10.10
CA VAL A 16 7.52 -8.10 10.68
C VAL A 16 7.05 -8.68 12.02
N GLU A 17 6.86 -7.83 13.03
CA GLU A 17 6.56 -8.23 14.41
C GLU A 17 5.15 -8.84 14.60
N PHE A 18 4.28 -8.70 13.59
CA PHE A 18 2.89 -9.15 13.67
C PHE A 18 2.73 -10.65 13.32
N SER A 19 1.86 -11.36 14.06
CA SER A 19 1.47 -12.73 13.72
C SER A 19 0.58 -12.73 12.49
N LEU A 20 1.21 -12.93 11.33
CA LEU A 20 0.50 -13.06 10.06
C LEU A 20 -0.56 -14.17 10.10
N GLU A 21 -0.32 -15.24 10.88
CA GLU A 21 -1.24 -16.38 11.04
C GLU A 21 -2.64 -15.96 11.52
N GLU A 22 -2.76 -14.95 12.39
CA GLU A 22 -4.05 -14.50 12.92
C GLU A 22 -4.88 -13.72 11.89
N THR A 23 -4.25 -12.89 11.05
CA THR A 23 -4.91 -12.23 9.91
C THR A 23 -5.36 -13.24 8.85
N PHE A 24 -4.76 -14.44 8.85
CA PHE A 24 -4.89 -15.44 7.78
C PHE A 24 -5.58 -16.72 8.18
N ARG A 25 -6.30 -16.74 9.31
CA ARG A 25 -7.43 -17.65 9.40
C ARG A 25 -8.41 -17.24 8.32
N VAL A 26 -8.21 -17.79 7.12
CA VAL A 26 -9.19 -17.89 6.04
C VAL A 26 -10.29 -18.83 6.57
N GLN A 27 -10.99 -18.37 7.60
CA GLN A 27 -12.39 -18.68 7.73
C GLN A 27 -13.05 -18.06 6.50
N ASN A 28 -14.13 -18.65 6.02
CA ASN A 28 -14.85 -18.18 4.82
C ASN A 28 -15.44 -16.75 4.94
N THR A 29 -14.99 -15.97 5.93
CA THR A 29 -15.40 -14.61 6.29
C THR A 29 -14.16 -13.81 6.75
N MET A 30 -13.28 -13.42 5.83
CA MET A 30 -12.29 -12.37 6.07
C MET A 30 -13.02 -11.02 6.20
N HIS A 31 -12.81 -10.31 7.31
CA HIS A 31 -13.34 -8.95 7.44
C HIS A 31 -12.54 -7.99 6.57
N TRP A 32 -13.20 -6.96 6.05
CA TRP A 32 -12.56 -5.96 5.20
C TRP A 32 -11.33 -5.32 5.86
N GLN A 33 -11.42 -5.01 7.15
CA GLN A 33 -10.33 -4.41 7.93
C GLN A 33 -9.10 -5.33 8.05
N ASP A 34 -9.31 -6.65 8.06
CA ASP A 34 -8.21 -7.62 8.09
C ASP A 34 -7.46 -7.64 6.75
N TRP A 35 -8.17 -7.46 5.64
CA TRP A 35 -7.59 -7.31 4.31
C TRP A 35 -6.77 -6.02 4.17
N GLU A 36 -7.27 -4.90 4.69
CA GLU A 36 -6.53 -3.62 4.70
C GLU A 36 -5.24 -3.71 5.51
N LEU A 37 -5.31 -4.32 6.71
CA LEU A 37 -4.15 -4.58 7.53
C LEU A 37 -3.16 -5.51 6.83
N PHE A 38 -3.66 -6.57 6.17
CA PHE A 38 -2.81 -7.46 5.40
C PHE A 38 -2.03 -6.72 4.31
N VAL A 39 -2.69 -5.87 3.51
CA VAL A 39 -2.02 -5.14 2.43
C VAL A 39 -0.86 -4.30 2.99
N ALA A 40 -1.06 -3.64 4.13
CA ALA A 40 0.00 -2.87 4.78
C ALA A 40 1.15 -3.76 5.32
N GLN A 41 0.83 -4.92 5.89
CA GLN A 41 1.82 -5.89 6.36
C GLN A 41 2.61 -6.53 5.21
N TYR A 42 1.93 -6.88 4.12
CA TYR A 42 2.57 -7.40 2.90
C TYR A 42 3.55 -6.38 2.32
N GLU A 43 3.16 -5.11 2.32
CA GLU A 43 4.01 -4.01 1.88
C GLU A 43 5.29 -3.90 2.72
N ALA A 44 5.15 -3.87 4.05
CA ALA A 44 6.30 -3.83 4.96
C ALA A 44 7.19 -5.06 4.81
N PHE A 45 6.59 -6.26 4.75
CA PHE A 45 7.30 -7.53 4.58
C PHE A 45 8.15 -7.55 3.30
N ARG A 46 7.57 -7.19 2.14
CA ARG A 46 8.27 -7.21 0.85
C ARG A 46 9.47 -6.26 0.86
N THR A 47 9.28 -5.05 1.34
CA THR A 47 10.36 -4.06 1.49
C THR A 47 11.46 -4.56 2.41
N ASN A 48 11.09 -5.01 3.62
CA ASN A 48 12.06 -5.45 4.61
C ASN A 48 12.81 -6.70 4.14
N LEU A 49 12.15 -7.65 3.48
CA LEU A 49 12.80 -8.83 2.90
C LEU A 49 13.86 -8.45 1.86
N LEU A 50 13.59 -7.46 1.00
CA LEU A 50 14.57 -6.97 0.03
C LEU A 50 15.76 -6.32 0.75
N MET A 51 15.52 -5.57 1.82
CA MET A 51 16.58 -5.00 2.64
C MET A 51 17.44 -6.04 3.36
N GLU A 52 16.83 -7.09 3.91
CA GLU A 52 17.54 -8.23 4.52
C GLU A 52 18.40 -8.98 3.48
N ARG A 53 18.00 -8.93 2.20
CA ARG A 53 18.82 -9.41 1.07
C ARG A 53 19.90 -8.42 0.63
N GLY A 54 20.12 -7.33 1.38
CA GLY A 54 21.14 -6.33 1.10
C GLY A 54 20.75 -5.25 0.08
N LYS A 55 19.51 -5.23 -0.41
CA LYS A 55 19.05 -4.19 -1.34
C LYS A 55 18.84 -2.87 -0.60
N ARG A 56 19.34 -1.77 -1.18
CA ARG A 56 19.12 -0.40 -0.69
C ARG A 56 18.24 0.42 -1.63
N THR A 57 18.25 0.08 -2.90
CA THR A 57 17.36 0.62 -3.92
C THR A 57 16.77 -0.52 -4.74
N VAL A 58 15.59 -0.29 -5.30
CA VAL A 58 14.90 -1.22 -6.21
C VAL A 58 14.04 -0.44 -7.20
N HIS A 59 13.82 -1.01 -8.38
CA HIS A 59 12.73 -0.54 -9.24
C HIS A 59 11.37 -0.97 -8.68
N LEU A 60 10.32 -0.17 -8.91
CA LEU A 60 8.97 -0.51 -8.45
C LEU A 60 8.49 -1.86 -8.99
N VAL A 61 8.93 -2.28 -10.18
CA VAL A 61 8.65 -3.63 -10.73
C VAL A 61 9.31 -4.77 -9.95
N GLU A 62 10.45 -4.54 -9.30
CA GLU A 62 11.09 -5.53 -8.41
C GLU A 62 10.34 -5.62 -7.08
N LEU A 63 9.89 -4.46 -6.56
CA LEU A 63 9.11 -4.37 -5.33
C LEU A 63 7.72 -5.02 -5.50
N TYR A 64 7.05 -4.73 -6.61
CA TYR A 64 5.73 -5.23 -6.99
C TYR A 64 5.84 -6.18 -8.18
N HIS A 65 6.32 -7.40 -7.92
CA HIS A 65 6.59 -8.36 -8.99
C HIS A 65 5.32 -8.73 -9.78
N GLY A 66 5.41 -8.62 -11.11
CA GLY A 66 4.31 -8.91 -12.04
C GLY A 66 3.20 -7.86 -12.10
N VAL A 67 3.37 -6.70 -11.44
CA VAL A 67 2.35 -5.65 -11.35
C VAL A 67 1.88 -5.17 -12.74
N PHE A 68 0.60 -4.85 -12.86
CA PHE A 68 0.06 -4.16 -14.04
C PHE A 68 0.30 -2.66 -13.90
N GLY A 69 0.80 -2.02 -14.96
CA GLY A 69 1.19 -0.61 -14.95
C GLY A 69 2.07 -0.27 -16.15
N THR A 70 2.28 1.02 -16.39
CA THR A 70 3.12 1.53 -17.49
C THR A 70 4.59 1.21 -17.25
N VAL A 71 5.37 1.11 -18.34
CA VAL A 71 6.81 0.82 -18.28
C VAL A 71 7.57 1.94 -17.56
N SER A 72 7.19 3.19 -17.81
CA SER A 72 7.70 4.40 -17.13
C SER A 72 7.57 4.27 -15.62
N THR A 73 6.36 4.05 -15.10
CA THR A 73 6.13 3.97 -13.65
C THR A 73 6.82 2.75 -13.04
N LYS A 74 6.80 1.60 -13.71
CA LYS A 74 7.47 0.37 -13.27
C LYS A 74 8.98 0.52 -13.04
N ASN A 75 9.62 1.36 -13.86
CA ASN A 75 11.06 1.57 -13.84
C ASN A 75 11.50 2.68 -12.90
N ILE A 76 10.59 3.34 -12.17
CA ILE A 76 10.97 4.28 -11.12
C ILE A 76 11.80 3.53 -10.07
N GLU A 77 13.01 4.03 -9.81
CA GLU A 77 13.91 3.47 -8.81
C GLU A 77 13.75 4.21 -7.48
N VAL A 78 13.50 3.46 -6.40
CA VAL A 78 13.23 3.99 -5.07
C VAL A 78 14.24 3.48 -4.05
N ARG A 79 14.48 4.31 -3.02
CA ARG A 79 15.28 3.96 -1.84
C ARG A 79 14.42 3.17 -0.86
N LEU A 80 14.95 2.06 -0.37
CA LEU A 80 14.30 1.24 0.64
C LEU A 80 14.64 1.76 2.05
N LYS A 81 13.61 1.84 2.88
CA LYS A 81 13.71 2.06 4.33
C LYS A 81 13.04 0.90 5.05
N LYS A 82 13.53 0.57 6.25
CA LYS A 82 12.92 -0.49 7.05
C LYS A 82 11.56 0.02 7.49
N LEU A 83 10.52 -0.77 7.24
CA LEU A 83 9.14 -0.39 7.50
C LEU A 83 8.60 -1.09 8.73
N SER A 84 7.91 -0.33 9.56
CA SER A 84 6.89 -0.85 10.48
C SER A 84 5.49 -0.53 9.95
N VAL A 85 4.47 -1.12 10.57
CA VAL A 85 3.06 -0.89 10.22
C VAL A 85 2.37 -0.27 11.43
N CYS A 86 1.63 0.82 11.20
CA CYS A 86 0.83 1.49 12.23
C CYS A 86 -0.62 1.61 11.75
N GLN A 87 -1.57 1.45 12.68
CA GLN A 87 -2.96 1.79 12.42
C GLN A 87 -3.25 3.19 12.94
N ALA A 88 -3.82 4.05 12.12
CA ALA A 88 -4.22 5.39 12.54
C ALA A 88 -5.52 5.36 13.34
N GLN A 89 -5.61 6.22 14.36
CA GLN A 89 -6.86 6.49 15.05
C GLN A 89 -7.78 7.39 14.23
N GLU A 90 -7.21 8.41 13.58
CA GLU A 90 -7.93 9.37 12.76
C GLU A 90 -8.04 8.92 11.29
N GLN A 91 -8.98 9.52 10.55
CA GLN A 91 -9.14 9.31 9.12
C GLN A 91 -8.27 10.33 8.37
N PHE A 92 -7.27 9.86 7.63
CA PHE A 92 -6.52 10.65 6.68
C PHE A 92 -7.43 11.06 5.51
N PRO A 93 -7.26 12.24 4.88
CA PRO A 93 -6.27 13.28 5.13
C PRO A 93 -6.57 14.10 6.40
N CYS A 94 -5.66 14.01 7.38
CA CYS A 94 -5.71 14.71 8.66
C CYS A 94 -4.36 15.36 8.98
N SER A 95 -4.38 16.53 9.63
CA SER A 95 -3.15 17.27 10.00
C SER A 95 -2.30 16.56 11.05
N LYS A 96 -2.92 15.69 11.86
CA LYS A 96 -2.25 14.91 12.90
C LYS A 96 -2.80 13.48 12.89
N LEU A 97 -1.90 12.51 12.79
CA LEU A 97 -2.22 11.10 12.90
C LEU A 97 -1.57 10.53 14.16
N THR A 98 -2.35 9.80 14.94
CA THR A 98 -1.89 9.07 16.11
C THR A 98 -2.11 7.58 15.95
N GLU A 99 -1.22 6.79 16.55
CA GLU A 99 -1.32 5.33 16.53
C GLU A 99 -2.48 4.87 17.40
N LYS A 100 -3.38 4.08 16.81
CA LYS A 100 -4.60 3.57 17.42
C LYS A 100 -4.32 2.90 18.77
N GLY A 101 -5.07 3.33 19.79
CA GLY A 101 -4.90 2.84 21.17
C GLY A 101 -3.75 3.49 21.92
N THR A 102 -3.08 4.48 21.33
CA THR A 102 -2.01 5.26 21.97
C THR A 102 -2.19 6.76 21.67
N ALA A 103 -1.39 7.61 22.32
CA ALA A 103 -1.29 9.03 21.98
C ALA A 103 -0.05 9.36 21.12
N LYS A 104 0.65 8.34 20.61
CA LYS A 104 1.90 8.52 19.86
C LYS A 104 1.59 9.06 18.47
N SER A 105 2.30 10.10 18.06
CA SER A 105 2.20 10.65 16.70
C SER A 105 2.83 9.69 15.70
N ILE A 106 2.21 9.52 14.54
CA ILE A 106 2.76 8.71 13.44
C ILE A 106 3.61 9.62 12.52
N PRO A 107 4.94 9.41 12.43
CA PRO A 107 5.83 10.21 11.58
C PRO A 107 5.78 9.72 10.12
N TRP A 108 4.60 9.74 9.50
CA TRP A 108 4.37 9.14 8.18
C TRP A 108 5.21 9.78 7.05
N GLU A 109 5.62 11.05 7.20
CA GLU A 109 6.46 11.77 6.25
C GLU A 109 7.90 11.23 6.16
N GLU A 110 8.36 10.49 7.18
CA GLU A 110 9.72 9.96 7.24
C GLU A 110 9.91 8.74 6.31
N GLY A 111 8.83 8.10 5.87
CA GLY A 111 8.87 6.95 4.97
C GLY A 111 9.31 5.65 5.62
N GLU A 112 9.26 5.56 6.95
CA GLU A 112 9.62 4.38 7.75
C GLU A 112 8.40 3.59 8.25
N VAL A 113 7.20 4.06 7.90
CA VAL A 113 5.94 3.47 8.32
C VAL A 113 4.99 3.29 7.14
N VAL A 114 4.26 2.17 7.15
CA VAL A 114 3.04 2.01 6.37
C VAL A 114 1.87 2.29 7.31
N VAL A 115 1.03 3.26 6.94
CA VAL A 115 -0.11 3.68 7.76
C VAL A 115 -1.37 3.06 7.22
N VAL A 116 -2.03 2.21 8.01
CA VAL A 116 -3.42 1.79 7.79
C VAL A 116 -4.32 2.92 8.27
N ASN A 117 -5.24 3.35 7.40
CA ASN A 117 -6.09 4.50 7.68
C ASN A 117 -7.17 4.17 8.72
N GLY A 118 -7.73 5.19 9.36
CA GLY A 118 -8.84 5.03 10.29
C GLY A 118 -10.06 4.41 9.60
N ALA A 119 -10.76 3.53 10.31
CA ALA A 119 -11.94 2.84 9.79
C ALA A 119 -12.97 3.83 9.22
N SER A 120 -13.62 3.46 8.12
CA SER A 120 -14.61 4.27 7.40
C SER A 120 -14.08 5.57 6.80
N ALA A 121 -12.76 5.73 6.66
CA ALA A 121 -12.20 6.86 5.94
C ALA A 121 -12.67 6.87 4.48
N GLU A 122 -12.99 8.07 3.97
CA GLU A 122 -13.27 8.22 2.54
C GLU A 122 -12.00 8.05 1.69
N TRP A 123 -10.88 8.49 2.26
CA TRP A 123 -9.55 8.31 1.71
C TRP A 123 -9.01 6.93 2.04
N ARG A 124 -8.12 6.46 1.18
CA ARG A 124 -7.64 5.09 1.01
C ARG A 124 -7.22 4.35 2.26
N ASP A 125 -7.18 3.04 2.08
CA ASP A 125 -7.08 2.05 3.15
C ASP A 125 -5.69 2.04 3.80
N SER A 126 -4.62 2.26 3.04
CA SER A 126 -3.29 2.52 3.61
C SER A 126 -2.39 3.35 2.70
N PHE A 127 -1.28 3.87 3.25
CA PHE A 127 -0.32 4.65 2.49
C PHE A 127 1.08 4.66 3.11
N ARG A 128 2.07 5.13 2.34
CA ARG A 128 3.42 5.43 2.81
C ARG A 128 4.12 6.46 1.92
N VAL A 129 5.22 7.02 2.41
CA VAL A 129 6.15 7.84 1.62
C VAL A 129 7.33 7.00 1.16
N LEU A 130 7.70 7.13 -0.12
CA LEU A 130 8.93 6.61 -0.70
C LEU A 130 9.78 7.77 -1.21
N GLN A 131 11.07 7.53 -1.41
CA GLN A 131 11.97 8.50 -2.04
C GLN A 131 12.60 7.86 -3.29
N THR A 132 12.59 8.56 -4.42
CA THR A 132 13.33 8.15 -5.61
C THR A 132 14.84 8.25 -5.37
N VAL A 133 15.64 7.59 -6.21
CA VAL A 133 17.10 7.77 -6.13
C VAL A 133 17.53 9.21 -6.45
N GLN A 134 16.74 9.92 -7.26
CA GLN A 134 16.89 11.33 -7.61
C GLN A 134 16.49 12.30 -6.47
N GLY A 135 15.77 11.81 -5.46
CA GLY A 135 15.42 12.59 -4.28
C GLY A 135 13.95 13.04 -4.21
N ASP A 136 13.17 12.78 -5.27
CA ASP A 136 11.74 13.08 -5.30
C ASP A 136 10.98 12.22 -4.29
N ARG A 137 9.92 12.80 -3.70
CA ARG A 137 9.07 12.08 -2.76
C ARG A 137 7.86 11.51 -3.49
N LEU A 138 7.65 10.21 -3.36
CA LEU A 138 6.47 9.54 -3.86
C LEU A 138 5.53 9.26 -2.70
N PHE A 139 4.25 9.55 -2.90
CA PHE A 139 3.19 9.17 -1.99
C PHE A 139 2.51 7.92 -2.53
N SER A 140 2.85 6.77 -1.94
CA SER A 140 2.31 5.46 -2.33
C SER A 140 0.99 5.25 -1.60
N ILE A 141 -0.10 5.25 -2.37
CA ILE A 141 -1.47 5.19 -1.87
C ILE A 141 -2.04 3.82 -2.20
N HIS A 142 -2.39 3.03 -1.20
CA HIS A 142 -2.85 1.66 -1.39
C HIS A 142 -4.36 1.56 -1.25
N GLN A 143 -5.00 0.95 -2.25
CA GLN A 143 -6.39 0.53 -2.18
C GLN A 143 -6.45 -0.99 -2.11
N ALA A 144 -7.02 -1.51 -1.04
CA ALA A 144 -7.34 -2.90 -0.86
C ALA A 144 -8.73 -3.15 -1.45
N LYS A 145 -8.86 -4.15 -2.35
CA LYS A 145 -10.13 -4.61 -2.92
C LYS A 145 -10.28 -6.10 -2.71
N TYR A 146 -11.39 -6.47 -2.10
CA TYR A 146 -11.70 -7.86 -1.80
C TYR A 146 -13.09 -8.20 -2.36
N ASP A 147 -13.18 -9.25 -3.17
CA ASP A 147 -14.46 -9.76 -3.66
C ASP A 147 -14.52 -11.30 -3.60
N TYR A 148 -15.55 -11.83 -2.94
CA TYR A 148 -15.84 -13.25 -2.86
C TYR A 148 -16.41 -13.81 -4.17
N ASN A 149 -17.07 -12.98 -4.99
CA ASN A 149 -17.82 -13.41 -6.16
C ASN A 149 -16.96 -13.60 -7.42
N SER A 150 -15.63 -13.51 -7.29
CA SER A 150 -14.69 -13.65 -8.40
C SER A 150 -14.95 -12.67 -9.57
N ALA A 151 -15.61 -11.54 -9.33
CA ALA A 151 -15.80 -10.55 -10.39
C ALA A 151 -14.43 -10.03 -10.85
N THR A 152 -14.30 -9.69 -12.12
CA THR A 152 -13.06 -9.11 -12.65
C THR A 152 -12.96 -7.65 -12.23
N TYR A 153 -11.79 -7.23 -11.74
CA TYR A 153 -11.51 -5.82 -11.49
C TYR A 153 -11.28 -5.12 -12.84
N THR A 154 -11.78 -3.91 -13.02
CA THR A 154 -11.73 -3.20 -14.31
C THR A 154 -10.99 -1.87 -14.23
N LEU A 155 -10.57 -1.33 -15.38
CA LEU A 155 -10.02 0.02 -15.46
C LEU A 155 -11.02 1.08 -14.98
N ASN A 156 -12.32 0.88 -15.20
CA ASN A 156 -13.34 1.79 -14.67
C ASN A 156 -13.36 1.79 -13.14
N ASN A 157 -13.15 0.64 -12.50
CA ASN A 157 -12.98 0.60 -11.05
C ASN A 157 -11.74 1.38 -10.62
N LEU A 158 -10.61 1.20 -11.31
CA LEU A 158 -9.38 1.94 -11.06
C LEU A 158 -9.61 3.46 -11.15
N TYR A 159 -10.20 3.94 -12.24
CA TYR A 159 -10.41 5.39 -12.46
C TYR A 159 -11.35 6.02 -11.44
N LYS A 160 -12.42 5.31 -11.05
CA LYS A 160 -13.30 5.77 -9.96
C LYS A 160 -12.53 5.96 -8.66
N GLU A 161 -11.61 5.04 -8.37
CA GLU A 161 -10.71 5.21 -7.24
C GLU A 161 -9.81 6.44 -7.47
N VAL A 162 -9.02 6.53 -8.54
CA VAL A 162 -8.14 7.69 -8.80
C VAL A 162 -8.87 9.03 -8.59
N ILE A 163 -10.07 9.18 -9.15
CA ILE A 163 -10.89 10.39 -9.01
C ILE A 163 -11.27 10.64 -7.55
N LYS A 164 -11.76 9.63 -6.83
CA LYS A 164 -12.12 9.77 -5.41
C LYS A 164 -10.92 10.28 -4.59
N ASN A 165 -9.75 9.70 -4.81
CA ASN A 165 -8.52 10.13 -4.13
C ASN A 165 -8.15 11.56 -4.43
N TYR A 166 -8.18 11.92 -5.70
CA TYR A 166 -7.85 13.26 -6.14
C TYR A 166 -8.78 14.28 -5.49
N VAL A 167 -10.11 14.05 -5.56
CA VAL A 167 -11.14 14.91 -4.97
C VAL A 167 -10.95 15.06 -3.45
N THR A 168 -10.74 13.97 -2.72
CA THR A 168 -10.51 14.05 -1.27
C THR A 168 -9.20 14.75 -0.93
N SER A 169 -8.15 14.62 -1.75
CA SER A 169 -6.87 15.27 -1.52
C SER A 169 -6.90 16.77 -1.78
N ILE A 170 -7.62 17.25 -2.80
CA ILE A 170 -7.74 18.69 -3.09
C ILE A 170 -8.64 19.43 -2.08
N ASN A 171 -9.56 18.71 -1.44
CA ASN A 171 -10.52 19.29 -0.49
C ASN A 171 -10.01 19.30 0.96
N THR A 172 -8.77 18.88 1.21
CA THR A 172 -8.19 18.92 2.56
C THR A 172 -7.81 20.34 2.98
N LYS A 173 -7.44 20.51 4.26
CA LYS A 173 -6.95 21.79 4.78
C LYS A 173 -5.71 22.24 4.01
N LYS A 174 -5.61 23.54 3.72
CA LYS A 174 -4.52 24.13 2.91
C LYS A 174 -3.12 23.65 3.31
N GLU A 175 -2.82 23.59 4.61
CA GLU A 175 -1.51 23.11 5.09
C GLU A 175 -1.20 21.67 4.65
N LEU A 176 -2.19 20.77 4.75
CA LEU A 176 -2.02 19.37 4.34
C LEU A 176 -2.03 19.23 2.81
N PHE A 177 -2.84 20.05 2.11
CA PHE A 177 -2.82 20.13 0.66
C PHE A 177 -1.44 20.52 0.15
N ASP A 178 -0.84 21.59 0.69
CA ASP A 178 0.49 22.08 0.31
C ASP A 178 1.58 21.03 0.60
N LYS A 179 1.39 20.16 1.60
CA LYS A 179 2.28 19.01 1.85
C LYS A 179 2.10 17.92 0.81
N LEU A 180 0.86 17.52 0.53
CA LEU A 180 0.55 16.46 -0.43
C LEU A 180 0.96 16.86 -1.86
N ALA A 181 0.80 18.13 -2.23
CA ALA A 181 1.19 18.66 -3.53
C ALA A 181 2.70 18.60 -3.83
N LYS A 182 3.55 18.41 -2.80
CA LYS A 182 5.00 18.23 -2.96
C LYS A 182 5.40 16.80 -3.30
N HIS A 183 4.45 15.88 -3.34
CA HIS A 183 4.69 14.47 -3.64
C HIS A 183 4.16 14.13 -5.04
N CYS A 184 4.81 13.21 -5.74
CA CYS A 184 4.20 12.50 -6.86
C CYS A 184 3.35 11.35 -6.29
N HIS A 185 2.08 11.25 -6.69
CA HIS A 185 1.14 10.31 -6.08
C HIS A 185 1.07 9.05 -6.92
N ILE A 186 1.41 7.90 -6.35
CA ILE A 186 1.29 6.61 -7.01
C ILE A 186 0.16 5.84 -6.34
N MET A 187 -0.86 5.48 -7.11
CA MET A 187 -1.94 4.63 -6.61
C MET A 187 -1.64 3.16 -6.91
N ILE A 188 -1.77 2.31 -5.90
CA ILE A 188 -1.54 0.88 -5.99
C ILE A 188 -2.80 0.16 -5.51
N VAL A 189 -3.46 -0.55 -6.40
CA VAL A 189 -4.61 -1.38 -6.06
C VAL A 189 -4.12 -2.80 -5.80
N PHE A 190 -4.38 -3.30 -4.60
CA PHE A 190 -4.24 -4.69 -4.23
C PHE A 190 -5.62 -5.34 -4.32
N THR A 191 -5.80 -6.30 -5.22
CA THR A 191 -7.09 -6.95 -5.42
C THR A 191 -7.00 -8.46 -5.44
N THR A 192 -7.97 -9.13 -4.78
CA THR A 192 -8.16 -10.59 -4.88
C THR A 192 -8.88 -11.00 -6.16
N GLN A 193 -9.32 -10.01 -6.94
CA GLN A 193 -10.00 -10.22 -8.22
C GLN A 193 -8.97 -10.43 -9.35
N PRO A 194 -9.32 -11.19 -10.39
CA PRO A 194 -8.52 -11.21 -11.61
C PRO A 194 -8.57 -9.86 -12.33
N PHE A 195 -7.54 -9.56 -13.11
CA PHE A 195 -7.42 -8.37 -13.94
C PHE A 195 -6.74 -8.74 -15.27
N TYR A 196 -7.30 -8.27 -16.38
CA TYR A 196 -6.86 -8.65 -17.73
C TYR A 196 -6.67 -7.47 -18.69
N GLU A 197 -7.02 -6.25 -18.26
CA GLU A 197 -6.91 -5.06 -19.09
C GLU A 197 -5.48 -4.48 -19.08
N THR A 198 -5.18 -3.55 -19.98
CA THR A 198 -3.88 -2.85 -20.00
C THR A 198 -3.99 -1.53 -19.25
N VAL A 199 -3.19 -1.35 -18.19
CA VAL A 199 -3.10 -0.06 -17.48
C VAL A 199 -2.27 0.91 -18.32
N SER A 200 -2.92 1.94 -18.86
CA SER A 200 -2.29 3.02 -19.65
C SER A 200 -2.07 4.31 -18.86
N CYS A 201 -2.62 4.42 -17.65
CA CYS A 201 -2.40 5.56 -16.77
C CYS A 201 -1.04 5.43 -16.09
N ASP A 202 -0.20 6.44 -16.22
CA ASP A 202 0.99 6.57 -15.38
C ASP A 202 0.58 6.67 -13.90
N GLU A 203 1.51 6.34 -13.02
CA GLU A 203 1.35 6.46 -11.57
C GLU A 203 0.25 5.55 -10.98
N CYS A 204 -0.24 4.58 -11.76
CA CYS A 204 -1.21 3.59 -11.33
C CYS A 204 -0.66 2.18 -11.46
N PHE A 205 -0.84 1.40 -10.40
CA PHE A 205 -0.51 -0.01 -10.35
C PHE A 205 -1.70 -0.85 -9.92
N ILE A 206 -1.78 -2.06 -10.49
CA ILE A 206 -2.71 -3.10 -10.02
C ILE A 206 -1.88 -4.36 -9.74
N ILE A 207 -1.98 -4.84 -8.51
CA ILE A 207 -1.53 -6.14 -8.06
C ILE A 207 -2.79 -6.99 -7.92
N SER A 208 -3.02 -7.87 -8.89
CA SER A 208 -4.23 -8.68 -8.97
C SER A 208 -4.00 -10.07 -8.42
N ARG A 209 -5.06 -10.88 -8.41
CA ARG A 209 -5.02 -12.28 -7.94
C ARG A 209 -3.82 -13.07 -8.47
N SER A 210 -3.51 -12.95 -9.76
CA SER A 210 -2.43 -13.72 -10.40
C SER A 210 -1.03 -13.33 -9.91
N ASN A 211 -0.87 -12.18 -9.23
CA ASN A 211 0.39 -11.79 -8.60
C ASN A 211 0.65 -12.51 -7.26
N PHE A 212 -0.41 -13.03 -6.65
CA PHE A 212 -0.37 -13.80 -5.40
C PHE A 212 -0.37 -15.31 -5.63
N GLU A 213 -0.55 -15.77 -6.87
CA GLU A 213 -0.37 -17.16 -7.30
C GLU A 213 1.12 -17.47 -7.56
#